data_AF-A0A7C1B7L0-F1
#
_entry.id   AF-A0A7C1B7L0-F1
#
_cell.length_a   1.000
_cell.length_b   1.000
_cell.length_c   1.000
_cell.angle_alpha   90.00
_cell.angle_beta   90.00
_cell.angle_gamma   90.00
#
_symmetry.space_group_name_H-M   'P 1'
#
loop_
_entity.id
_entity.type
_entity.pdbx_description
1 polymer ?
#
loop_
_entity_poly.entity_id
_entity_poly.type
_entity_poly.pdbx_seq_one_letter_code
_entity_poly.pdbx_strand_id
1 'polypeptide(L)' 'MKKCVICKGSYYTTESTGQLTYDLCHDCYLKYKDRIRLLWELHKLWWDEMVRFDEEVKKEAIG' A
#
# COMPACT_ATOMS: atom_id res chain seq x y z
N MET A 1 -9.25 -10.22 16.65
CA MET A 1 -8.99 -11.24 15.61
C MET A 1 -9.57 -10.75 14.30
N LYS A 2 -8.80 -10.71 13.21
CA LYS A 2 -9.24 -10.18 11.90
C LYS A 2 -9.66 -11.31 10.95
N LYS A 3 -10.38 -10.98 9.88
CA LYS A 3 -10.74 -11.94 8.82
C LYS A 3 -9.97 -11.63 7.56
N CYS A 4 -9.34 -12.64 6.97
CA CYS A 4 -8.64 -12.51 5.70
C CYS A 4 -9.64 -12.18 4.59
N VAL A 5 -9.43 -11.10 3.83
CA VAL A 5 -10.35 -10.69 2.77
C VAL A 5 -10.44 -11.73 1.64
N ILE A 6 -9.37 -12.52 1.44
CA ILE A 6 -9.27 -13.55 0.40
C ILE A 6 -9.92 -14.86 0.86
N CYS A 7 -9.36 -15.52 1.89
CA CYS A 7 -9.81 -16.85 2.29
C CYS A 7 -10.92 -16.84 3.34
N LYS A 8 -11.32 -15.67 3.85
CA LYS A 8 -12.30 -15.47 4.94
C LYS A 8 -11.93 -16.12 6.28
N GLY A 9 -10.77 -16.78 6.36
CA GLY A 9 -10.22 -17.36 7.58
C GLY A 9 -9.86 -16.31 8.61
N SER A 10 -10.04 -16.65 9.87
CA SER A 10 -9.63 -15.81 11.00
C SER A 10 -8.12 -15.86 11.18
N TYR A 11 -7.50 -14.72 11.47
CA TYR A 11 -6.06 -14.63 11.73
C TYR A 11 -5.73 -13.52 12.73
N TYR A 12 -4.54 -13.60 13.32
CA TYR A 12 -3.97 -12.54 14.16
C TYR A 12 -3.12 -11.62 13.28
N THR A 13 -3.23 -10.31 13.51
CA THR A 13 -2.44 -9.33 12.77
C THR A 13 -0.99 -9.43 13.25
N THR A 14 -0.08 -9.71 12.32
CA THR A 14 1.38 -9.63 12.51
C THR A 14 1.93 -8.41 11.79
N GLU A 15 3.13 -7.92 12.15
CA GLU A 15 3.83 -6.85 11.41
C GLU A 15 3.92 -7.13 9.91
N SER A 16 4.11 -8.40 9.54
CA SER A 16 4.17 -8.87 8.14
C SER A 16 2.83 -8.80 7.40
N THR A 17 1.70 -8.83 8.10
CA THR A 17 0.35 -8.67 7.51
C THR A 17 -0.19 -7.24 7.60
N GLY A 18 0.56 -6.33 8.25
CA GLY A 18 0.22 -4.91 8.40
C GLY A 18 0.66 -4.03 7.22
N GLN A 19 1.13 -4.64 6.12
CA GLN A 19 1.57 -3.93 4.93
C GLN A 19 0.42 -3.88 3.90
N LEU A 20 -0.07 -2.67 3.60
CA LEU A 20 -1.31 -2.30 2.87
C LEU A 20 -2.60 -2.30 3.71
N THR A 21 -3.62 -1.62 3.17
CA THR A 21 -5.02 -1.59 3.60
C THR A 21 -5.74 -2.95 3.59
N TYR A 22 -5.10 -4.02 3.10
CA TYR A 22 -5.74 -5.32 2.96
C TYR A 22 -5.53 -6.19 4.20
N ASP A 23 -6.64 -6.58 4.82
CA ASP A 23 -6.63 -7.57 5.89
C ASP A 23 -6.36 -8.97 5.30
N LEU A 24 -5.09 -9.41 5.27
CA LEU A 24 -4.65 -10.71 4.75
C LEU A 24 -4.06 -11.59 5.85
N CYS A 25 -4.41 -12.89 5.87
CA CYS A 25 -3.66 -13.87 6.67
C CYS A 25 -2.26 -14.11 6.07
N HIS A 26 -1.36 -14.69 6.87
CA HIS A 26 0.04 -14.91 6.47
C HIS A 26 0.20 -15.65 5.14
N ASP A 27 -0.53 -16.75 4.94
CA ASP A 27 -0.43 -17.55 3.71
C ASP A 27 -0.92 -16.78 2.48
N CYS A 28 -2.01 -16.03 2.63
CA CYS A 28 -2.50 -15.16 1.57
C CYS A 28 -1.53 -14.02 1.29
N TYR A 29 -0.94 -13.42 2.32
CA TYR A 29 0.11 -12.41 2.16
C TYR A 29 1.29 -12.98 1.37
N LEU A 30 1.85 -14.12 1.77
CA LEU A 30 2.99 -14.74 1.08
C LEU A 30 2.69 -15.05 -0.38
N LYS A 31 1.47 -15.50 -0.69
CA LYS A 31 1.02 -15.77 -2.06
C LYS A 31 1.01 -14.52 -2.95
N TYR A 32 0.74 -13.35 -2.39
CA TYR A 32 0.61 -12.09 -3.14
C TYR A 32 1.71 -11.06 -2.84
N LYS A 33 2.70 -11.39 -2.02
CA LYS A 33 3.71 -10.47 -1.48
C LYS A 33 4.44 -9.67 -2.57
N ASP A 34 4.77 -10.29 -3.69
CA ASP A 34 5.53 -9.63 -4.76
C ASP A 34 4.67 -8.59 -5.49
N ARG A 35 3.38 -8.91 -5.69
CA ARG A 35 2.42 -7.97 -6.26
C ARG A 35 2.11 -6.82 -5.29
N ILE A 36 1.99 -7.12 -4.01
CA ILE A 36 1.83 -6.13 -2.93
C ILE A 36 3.02 -5.17 -2.92
N ARG A 37 4.25 -5.69 -3.00
CA ARG A 37 5.47 -4.90 -3.07
C ARG A 37 5.50 -4.00 -4.30
N LEU A 38 5.16 -4.53 -5.48
CA LEU A 38 5.08 -3.73 -6.71
C LEU A 38 4.09 -2.57 -6.58
N LEU A 39 2.90 -2.82 -5.99
CA LEU A 39 1.90 -1.78 -5.74
C LEU A 39 2.43 -0.70 -4.78
N TRP A 40 3.22 -1.07 -3.77
CA TRP A 40 3.89 -0.12 -2.88
C TRP A 40 4.91 0.75 -3.60
N GLU A 41 5.74 0.16 -4.45
CA GLU A 41 6.74 0.89 -5.24
C GLU A 41 6.06 1.88 -6.20
N LEU A 42 4.98 1.45 -6.87
CA LEU A 42 4.17 2.32 -7.73
C LEU A 42 3.48 3.45 -6.94
N HIS A 43 2.92 3.15 -5.77
CA HIS A 43 2.30 4.16 -4.92
C HIS A 43 3.32 5.22 -4.47
N LYS A 44 4.53 4.80 -4.12
CA LYS A 44 5.61 5.73 -3.76
C LYS A 44 5.98 6.63 -4.93
N LEU A 45 6.17 6.06 -6.12
CA LEU A 45 6.49 6.83 -7.33
C LEU A 45 5.40 7.84 -7.66
N TRP A 46 4.13 7.42 -7.57
CA TRP A 46 2.98 8.31 -7.77
C TRP A 46 2.95 9.44 -6.75
N TRP A 47 3.16 9.14 -5.47
CA TRP A 47 3.18 10.14 -4.41
C TRP A 47 4.31 11.16 -4.61
N ASP A 48 5.51 10.68 -4.94
CA ASP A 48 6.66 11.54 -5.20
C ASP A 48 6.42 12.48 -6.40
N GLU A 49 5.72 12.03 -7.43
CA GLU A 49 5.29 12.86 -8.57
C GLU A 49 4.23 13.89 -8.17
N MET A 50 3.23 13.51 -7.36
CA MET A 50 2.20 14.43 -6.86
C MET A 50 2.81 15.57 -6.04
N VAL A 51 3.82 15.29 -5.22
CA VAL A 51 4.54 16.32 -4.46
C VAL A 51 5.28 17.28 -5.39
N ARG A 52 6.00 16.78 -6.41
CA ARG A 52 6.67 17.63 -7.41
C ARG A 52 5.68 18.53 -8.14
N PHE A 53 4.56 17.95 -8.58
CA PHE A 53 3.51 18.68 -9.28
C PHE A 53 2.92 19.81 -8.40
N ASP A 54 2.65 19.53 -7.13
CA ASP A 54 2.16 20.54 -6.18
C ASP A 54 3.17 21.69 -5.99
N GLU A 55 4.47 21.40 -5.95
CA GLU A 55 5.51 22.42 -5.89
C GLU A 55 5.57 23.29 -7.16
N GLU A 56 5.39 22.70 -8.34
CA GLU A 56 5.34 23.42 -9.61
C GLU A 56 4.14 24.37 -9.65
N VAL A 57 2.95 23.89 -9.30
CA VAL A 57 1.73 24.71 -9.23
C VAL A 57 1.90 25.89 -8.26
N LYS A 58 2.51 25.66 -7.10
CA LYS A 58 2.78 26.73 -6.12
C LYS A 58 3.73 27.79 -6.65
N LYS A 59 4.74 27.40 -7.44
CA LYS A 59 5.67 28.35 -8.06
C LYS A 59 4.96 29.20 -9.12
N GLU A 60 4.10 28.60 -9.94
CA GLU A 60 3.32 29.32 -10.94
C GLU A 60 2.32 30.29 -10.32
N ALA A 61 1.71 29.95 -9.19
CA ALA A 61 0.74 30.81 -8.50
C ALA A 61 1.34 32.07 -7.84
N ILE A 62 2.67 32.09 -7.65
CA ILE A 62 3.42 33.25 -7.10
C ILE A 62 3.97 34.14 -8.24
N GLY A 63 3.98 33.63 -9.47
CA GLY A 63 4.46 34.31 -10.68
C GLY A 63 3.48 35.33 -11.27
#